data_AF-A0A1Q6M2S1-F1
#
_entry.id   AF-A0A1Q6M2S1-F1
#
_cell.length_a   1.000
_cell.length_b   1.000
_cell.length_c   1.000
_cell.angle_alpha   90.00
_cell.angle_beta   90.00
_cell.angle_gamma   90.00
#
_symmetry.space_group_name_H-M   'P 1'
#
loop_
_entity.id
_entity.type
_entity.pdbx_description
1 polymer ?
#
loop_
_entity_poly.entity_id
_entity_poly.type
_entity_poly.pdbx_seq_one_letter_code
_entity_poly.pdbx_strand_id
1 'polypeptide(L)'
;MYNINEVGKRIKYLRNKKGISQEQLAEETYVSTEMVSRWERGKNSPSIDCLVTLACVLECTLDYLILGDDFINKVYGMYISDDKVDLVKRVVAELIK
;
A
#
# COMPACT_ATOMS: atom_id res chain seq x y z
N MET A 1 12.58 4.58 9.53
CA MET A 1 12.45 4.34 8.07
C MET A 1 11.56 3.13 7.87
N TYR A 2 10.69 3.14 6.86
CA TYR A 2 9.84 2.00 6.50
C TYR A 2 10.68 0.84 5.90
N ASN A 3 10.11 -0.37 5.85
CA ASN A 3 10.81 -1.54 5.29
C ASN A 3 10.69 -1.56 3.76
N ILE A 4 11.77 -1.21 3.06
CA ILE A 4 11.81 -1.11 1.59
C ILE A 4 11.46 -2.44 0.87
N ASN A 5 11.72 -3.59 1.49
CA ASN A 5 11.39 -4.89 0.89
C ASN A 5 9.87 -5.11 0.90
N GLU A 6 9.21 -4.76 2.01
CA GLU A 6 7.75 -4.88 2.11
C GLU A 6 7.03 -3.86 1.23
N VAL A 7 7.55 -2.63 1.15
CA VAL A 7 7.04 -1.63 0.20
C VAL A 7 7.17 -2.10 -1.24
N GLY A 8 8.33 -2.66 -1.62
CA GLY A 8 8.54 -3.23 -2.94
C GLY A 8 7.55 -4.34 -3.30
N LYS A 9 7.27 -5.23 -2.34
CA LYS A 9 6.25 -6.28 -2.51
C LYS A 9 4.86 -5.69 -2.72
N ARG A 10 4.48 -4.65 -1.96
CA ARG A 10 3.18 -3.98 -2.09
C ARG A 10 3.04 -3.22 -3.41
N ILE A 11 4.08 -2.52 -3.86
CA ILE A 11 4.11 -1.89 -5.19
C ILE A 11 3.82 -2.95 -6.26
N LYS A 12 4.56 -4.07 -6.24
CA LYS A 12 4.37 -5.16 -7.20
C LYS A 12 2.97 -5.76 -7.14
N TYR A 13 2.47 -6.00 -5.93
CA TYR A 13 1.14 -6.56 -5.70
C TYR A 13 0.05 -5.64 -6.27
N LEU A 14 0.06 -4.35 -5.91
CA LEU A 14 -0.92 -3.37 -6.37
C LEU A 14 -0.82 -3.15 -7.88
N ARG A 15 0.39 -3.09 -8.44
CA ARG A 15 0.62 -2.99 -9.89
C ARG A 15 -0.03 -4.16 -10.63
N ASN A 16 0.23 -5.39 -10.16
CA ASN A 16 -0.37 -6.59 -10.73
C ASN A 16 -1.90 -6.61 -10.56
N LYS A 17 -2.42 -6.15 -9.42
CA LYS A 17 -3.86 -6.03 -9.15
C LYS A 17 -4.54 -5.04 -10.12
N LYS A 18 -3.86 -3.95 -10.45
CA LYS A 18 -4.30 -2.98 -11.47
C LYS A 18 -4.11 -3.47 -12.91
N GLY A 19 -3.34 -4.55 -13.12
CA GLY A 19 -3.15 -5.18 -14.42
C GLY A 19 -2.16 -4.46 -15.35
N ILE A 20 -1.26 -3.62 -14.80
CA ILE A 20 -0.30 -2.84 -15.60
C ILE A 20 1.13 -3.41 -15.50
N SER A 21 1.94 -3.20 -16.54
CA SER A 21 3.35 -3.60 -16.59
C SER A 21 4.26 -2.64 -15.79
N GLN A 22 5.52 -3.02 -15.56
CA GLN A 22 6.49 -2.13 -14.89
C GLN A 22 6.75 -0.87 -15.73
N GLU A 23 6.74 -1.00 -17.06
CA GLU A 23 6.88 0.11 -18.01
C GLU A 23 5.70 1.07 -17.90
N GLN A 24 4.47 0.55 -17.84
CA GLN A 24 3.27 1.37 -17.68
C GLN A 24 3.27 2.10 -16.33
N LEU A 25 3.64 1.42 -15.24
CA LEU A 25 3.79 2.09 -13.94
C LEU A 25 4.86 3.17 -13.97
N ALA A 26 5.98 2.92 -14.65
CA ALA A 26 7.06 3.90 -14.80
C ALA A 26 6.60 5.14 -15.57
N GLU A 27 5.81 4.96 -16.64
CA GLU A 27 5.19 6.04 -17.40
C GLU A 27 4.23 6.88 -16.53
N GLU A 28 3.32 6.22 -15.81
CA GLU A 28 2.35 6.90 -14.92
C GLU A 28 3.01 7.63 -13.74
N THR A 29 4.21 7.18 -13.32
CA THR A 29 4.96 7.77 -12.20
C THR A 29 6.11 8.67 -12.65
N TYR A 30 6.30 8.87 -13.96
CA TYR A 30 7.36 9.70 -14.55
C TYR A 30 8.79 9.30 -14.12
N VAL A 31 9.04 7.99 -13.98
CA VAL A 31 10.38 7.43 -13.66
C VAL A 31 10.82 6.41 -14.71
N SER A 32 12.03 5.87 -14.58
CA SER A 32 12.47 4.77 -15.43
C SER A 32 11.88 3.42 -15.00
N THR A 33 11.65 2.52 -15.94
CA THR A 33 11.27 1.12 -15.67
C THR A 33 12.27 0.42 -14.74
N GLU A 34 13.57 0.75 -14.88
CA GLU A 34 14.61 0.22 -13.98
C GLU A 34 14.36 0.65 -12.53
N MET A 35 13.94 1.91 -12.30
CA MET A 35 13.62 2.42 -10.97
C MET A 35 12.47 1.61 -10.35
N VAL A 36 11.39 1.39 -11.10
CA VAL A 36 10.27 0.54 -10.67
C VAL A 36 10.74 -0.87 -10.32
N SER A 37 11.56 -1.47 -11.19
CA SER A 37 12.14 -2.80 -10.95
C SER A 37 13.04 -2.87 -9.70
N ARG A 38 13.78 -1.80 -9.39
CA ARG A 38 14.61 -1.72 -8.19
C ARG A 38 13.75 -1.56 -6.93
N TRP A 39 12.67 -0.77 -6.99
CA TRP A 39 11.70 -0.65 -5.90
C TRP A 39 11.03 -1.99 -5.60
N GLU A 40 10.50 -2.67 -6.62
CA GLU A 40 9.82 -3.97 -6.45
C GLU A 40 10.71 -5.08 -5.89
N ARG A 41 12.04 -4.95 -6.08
CA ARG A 41 13.05 -5.88 -5.55
C ARG A 41 13.68 -5.41 -4.23
N GLY A 42 13.21 -4.30 -3.66
CA GLY A 42 13.75 -3.73 -2.42
C GLY A 42 15.21 -3.27 -2.52
N LYS A 43 15.68 -2.91 -3.73
CA LYS A 43 17.07 -2.49 -3.97
C LYS A 43 17.33 -1.02 -3.65
N ASN A 44 16.29 -0.19 -3.66
CA ASN A 44 16.33 1.20 -3.23
C ASN A 44 14.96 1.66 -2.72
N SER A 45 14.96 2.77 -2.00
CA SER A 45 13.75 3.41 -1.49
C SER A 45 13.22 4.41 -2.52
N PRO A 46 11.91 4.45 -2.80
CA PRO A 46 11.31 5.60 -3.46
C PRO A 46 11.43 6.86 -2.60
N SER A 47 11.57 8.03 -3.22
CA SER A 47 11.48 9.32 -2.51
C SER A 47 10.06 9.54 -1.97
N ILE A 48 9.88 10.52 -1.08
CA ILE A 48 8.54 10.88 -0.58
C ILE A 48 7.62 11.25 -1.74
N ASP A 49 8.09 12.06 -2.69
CA ASP A 49 7.30 12.45 -3.87
C ASP A 49 6.90 11.23 -4.71
N CYS A 50 7.83 10.29 -4.92
CA CYS A 50 7.54 9.04 -5.63
C CYS A 50 6.52 8.18 -4.88
N LEU A 51 6.59 8.10 -3.55
CA LEU A 51 5.63 7.35 -2.75
C LEU A 51 4.22 7.95 -2.85
N VAL A 52 4.10 9.28 -2.84
CA VAL A 52 2.81 9.96 -3.02
C VAL A 52 2.23 9.67 -4.39
N THR A 53 3.03 9.81 -5.46
CA THR A 53 2.59 9.49 -6.83
C THR A 53 2.21 8.02 -6.97
N LEU A 54 3.01 7.09 -6.40
CA LEU A 54 2.70 5.67 -6.38
C LEU A 54 1.37 5.39 -5.68
N ALA A 55 1.11 6.02 -4.53
CA ALA A 55 -0.15 5.83 -3.81
C ALA A 55 -1.36 6.26 -4.67
N CYS A 56 -1.25 7.39 -5.37
CA CYS A 56 -2.28 7.85 -6.30
C CYS A 56 -2.47 6.89 -7.48
N VAL A 57 -1.39 6.52 -8.17
CA VAL A 57 -1.42 5.64 -9.36
C VAL A 57 -1.92 4.24 -9.01
N LEU A 58 -1.50 3.70 -7.87
CA LEU A 58 -1.85 2.35 -7.43
C LEU A 58 -3.15 2.31 -6.60
N GLU A 59 -3.85 3.44 -6.49
CA GLU A 59 -5.17 3.56 -5.84
C GLU A 59 -5.17 2.99 -4.41
N CYS A 60 -4.17 3.38 -3.62
CA CYS A 60 -4.04 2.98 -2.23
C CYS A 60 -3.68 4.17 -1.35
N THR A 61 -3.83 4.02 -0.03
CA THR A 61 -3.33 5.03 0.91
C THR A 61 -1.82 4.93 1.02
N LEU A 62 -1.16 6.07 1.27
CA LEU A 62 0.27 6.09 1.56
C LEU A 62 0.59 5.19 2.75
N ASP A 63 -0.21 5.24 3.81
CA ASP A 63 -0.04 4.41 5.01
C ASP A 63 -0.01 2.92 4.67
N TYR A 64 -0.92 2.44 3.83
CA TYR A 64 -0.92 1.05 3.38
C TYR A 64 0.36 0.72 2.61
N LEU A 65 0.74 1.61 1.67
CA LEU A 65 1.93 1.40 0.85
C LEU A 65 3.19 1.24 1.72
N ILE A 66 3.39 2.13 2.70
CA ILE A 66 4.60 2.15 3.54
C ILE A 66 4.56 1.21 4.75
N LEU A 67 3.41 1.02 5.39
CA LEU A 67 3.28 0.29 6.66
C LEU A 67 2.59 -1.07 6.49
N GLY A 68 1.57 -1.14 5.64
CA GLY A 68 0.71 -2.31 5.42
C GLY A 68 -0.26 -2.60 6.55
N ASP A 69 -1.09 -3.62 6.36
CA ASP A 69 -2.24 -3.89 7.21
C ASP A 69 -1.87 -4.24 8.66
N ASP A 70 -0.80 -5.00 8.89
CA ASP A 70 -0.42 -5.43 10.25
C ASP A 70 -0.13 -4.24 11.17
N PHE A 71 0.57 -3.25 10.64
CA PHE A 71 0.89 -2.04 11.39
C PHE A 71 -0.36 -1.18 11.59
N ILE A 72 -1.16 -1.02 10.53
CA ILE A 72 -2.41 -0.27 10.58
C ILE A 72 -3.37 -0.87 11.62
N ASN A 73 -3.52 -2.19 11.62
CA ASN A 73 -4.34 -2.94 12.58
C ASN A 73 -3.80 -2.82 14.00
N LYS A 74 -2.48 -2.88 14.19
CA LYS A 74 -1.85 -2.67 15.49
C LYS A 74 -2.15 -1.26 16.03
N VAL A 75 -2.00 -0.23 15.19
CA VAL A 75 -2.25 1.15 15.60
C VAL A 75 -3.73 1.36 15.93
N TYR A 76 -4.65 0.93 15.06
CA TYR A 76 -6.08 1.08 15.33
C TYR A 76 -6.54 0.27 16.55
N GLY A 77 -5.98 -0.92 16.78
CA GLY A 77 -6.23 -1.71 17.99
C GLY A 77 -5.75 -1.04 19.29
N MET A 78 -4.86 -0.05 19.22
CA MET A 78 -4.48 0.75 20.40
C MET A 78 -5.50 1.86 20.71
N TYR A 79 -6.23 2.36 19.70
CA TYR A 79 -7.15 3.49 19.86
C TYR A 79 -8.62 3.06 19.98
N ILE A 80 -8.96 1.87 19.50
CA ILE A 80 -10.31 1.35 19.46
C ILE A 80 -10.36 0.11 20.36
N SER A 81 -11.15 0.16 21.44
CA SER A 81 -11.38 -1.00 22.29
C SER A 81 -12.00 -2.13 21.47
N ASP A 82 -11.68 -3.37 21.83
CA ASP A 82 -12.19 -4.57 21.13
C ASP A 82 -13.73 -4.54 21.01
N ASP A 83 -14.43 -4.06 22.04
CA ASP A 83 -15.89 -3.89 22.04
C ASP A 83 -16.42 -3.01 20.89
N LYS A 84 -15.69 -1.94 20.54
CA LYS A 84 -16.06 -1.04 19.44
C LYS A 84 -15.80 -1.68 18.08
N VAL A 85 -14.72 -2.44 17.95
CA VAL A 85 -14.43 -3.21 16.72
C VAL A 85 -15.52 -4.25 16.48
N ASP A 86 -15.93 -4.96 17.53
CA ASP A 86 -16.98 -5.98 17.45
C ASP A 86 -18.37 -5.40 17.17
N LEU A 87 -18.65 -4.18 17.63
CA LEU A 87 -19.85 -3.45 17.24
C LEU A 87 -19.86 -3.17 15.74
N VAL A 88 -18.76 -2.65 15.19
CA VAL A 88 -18.65 -2.35 13.75
C VAL A 88 -18.79 -3.62 12.91
N LYS A 89 -18.12 -4.72 13.30
CA LYS A 89 -18.24 -6.01 12.61
C LYS A 89 -19.69 -6.51 12.57
N ARG A 90 -20.42 -6.39 13.69
CA ARG A 90 -21.85 -6.75 13.75
C ARG A 90 -22.70 -5.91 12.81
N VAL A 91 -22.55 -4.58 12.85
CA VAL A 91 -23.31 -3.67 11.98
C VAL A 91 -23.03 -3.94 10.50
N VAL A 92 -21.75 -4.13 10.12
CA VAL A 92 -21.38 -4.46 8.74
C VAL A 92 -21.99 -5.79 8.30
N ALA A 93 -21.97 -6.82 9.13
CA ALA A 93 -22.57 -8.13 8.82
C ALA A 93 -24.10 -8.05 8.63
N GLU A 94 -24.78 -7.10 9.26
CA GLU A 94 -26.21 -6.84 9.05
C GLU A 94 -26.52 -6.10 7.75
N LEU A 95 -25.60 -5.24 7.28
CA LEU A 95 -25.77 -4.43 6.07
C LEU A 95 -25.45 -5.16 4.76
N ILE A 96 -24.70 -6.28 4.81
CA ILE A 96 -24.32 -7.09 3.64
C ILE A 96 -25.21 -8.35 3.53
N LYS A 97 -26.38 -8.36 4.18
CA LYS A 97 -27.45 -9.33 3.92
C LYS A 97 -28.27 -8.91 2.70
#